data_AF-A0A831LJS3-F1
#
_entry.id   AF-A0A831LJS3-F1
#
_cell.length_a   1.000
_cell.length_b   1.000
_cell.length_c   1.000
_cell.angle_alpha   90.00
_cell.angle_beta   90.00
_cell.angle_gamma   90.00
#
_symmetry.space_group_name_H-M   'P 1'
#
loop_
_entity.id
_entity.type
_entity.pdbx_description
1 polymer ?
#
loop_
_entity_poly.entity_id
_entity_poly.type
_entity_poly.pdbx_seq_one_letter_code
_entity_poly.pdbx_strand_id
1 'polypeptide(L)'
;MHDCLNRFKRHLHYERGLSEHTIKAYCRDIEGFRRFLALRIKREDPSVEDLRKVDLRVLRAFLAGLGKVNGRTTIGRKIAALRCFFRYLVREELLESDPSE
;
A
#
# COMPACT_ATOMS: atom_id res chain seq x y z
N MET A 1 -0.91 -8.52 7.12
CA MET A 1 -1.33 -7.49 6.14
C MET A 1 -2.60 -7.87 5.39
N HIS A 2 -2.88 -9.18 5.22
CA HIS A 2 -4.09 -9.64 4.53
C HIS A 2 -5.41 -9.09 5.11
N ASP A 3 -5.56 -9.08 6.44
CA ASP A 3 -6.74 -8.49 7.09
C ASP A 3 -6.88 -6.98 6.81
N CYS A 4 -5.79 -6.23 6.95
CA CYS A 4 -5.76 -4.80 6.64
C CYS A 4 -6.20 -4.50 5.20
N LEU A 5 -5.80 -5.34 4.24
CA LEU A 5 -6.21 -5.23 2.84
C LEU A 5 -7.71 -5.46 2.64
N ASN A 6 -8.30 -6.44 3.33
CA ASN A 6 -9.73 -6.70 3.26
C ASN A 6 -10.55 -5.56 3.88
N ARG A 7 -10.12 -5.02 5.02
CA ARG A 7 -10.73 -3.83 5.63
C ARG A 7 -10.56 -2.59 4.75
N PHE A 8 -9.37 -2.38 4.18
CA PHE A 8 -9.11 -1.29 3.24
C PHE A 8 -10.01 -1.35 2.01
N LYS A 9 -10.24 -2.54 1.43
CA LYS A 9 -11.18 -2.72 0.32
C LYS A 9 -12.59 -2.26 0.69
N ARG A 10 -13.07 -2.61 1.89
CA ARG A 10 -14.38 -2.15 2.39
C ARG A 10 -14.40 -0.64 2.58
N HIS A 11 -13.36 -0.06 3.17
CA HIS A 11 -13.21 1.38 3.32
C HIS A 11 -13.29 2.11 1.96
N LEU A 12 -12.57 1.64 0.94
CA LEU A 12 -12.60 2.24 -0.40
C LEU A 12 -14.00 2.19 -1.03
N HIS A 13 -14.75 1.12 -0.76
CA HIS A 13 -16.10 0.94 -1.28
C HIS A 13 -17.13 1.81 -0.55
N TYR A 14 -17.24 1.66 0.78
CA TYR A 14 -18.34 2.22 1.56
C TYR A 14 -18.09 3.66 2.01
N GLU A 15 -16.85 4.01 2.34
CA GLU A 15 -16.55 5.36 2.86
C GLU A 15 -16.05 6.31 1.77
N ARG A 16 -15.27 5.81 0.81
CA ARG A 16 -14.71 6.63 -0.26
C ARG A 16 -15.54 6.64 -1.53
N GLY A 17 -16.49 5.72 -1.68
CA GLY A 17 -17.36 5.62 -2.85
C GLY A 17 -16.60 5.46 -4.17
N LEU A 18 -15.41 4.83 -4.16
CA LEU A 18 -14.62 4.66 -5.37
C LEU A 18 -15.24 3.61 -6.29
N SER A 19 -15.06 3.77 -7.60
CA SER A 19 -15.51 2.78 -8.58
C SER A 19 -14.83 1.43 -8.36
N GLU A 20 -15.53 0.34 -8.66
CA GLU A 20 -14.97 -1.02 -8.52
C GLU A 20 -13.63 -1.20 -9.25
N HIS A 21 -13.49 -0.58 -10.43
CA HIS A 21 -12.25 -0.60 -11.20
C HIS A 21 -11.09 0.06 -10.45
N THR A 22 -11.36 1.18 -9.79
CA THR A 22 -10.36 1.89 -8.97
C THR A 22 -10.00 1.07 -7.74
N ILE A 23 -10.99 0.47 -7.06
CA ILE A 23 -10.77 -0.41 -5.91
C ILE A 23 -9.89 -1.59 -6.29
N LYS A 24 -10.24 -2.31 -7.37
CA LYS A 24 -9.45 -3.45 -7.89
C LYS A 24 -8.02 -3.03 -8.23
N ALA A 25 -7.86 -1.87 -8.85
CA ALA A 25 -6.54 -1.32 -9.20
C ALA A 25 -5.70 -1.00 -7.95
N TYR A 26 -6.30 -0.37 -6.94
CA TYR A 26 -5.62 -0.03 -5.67
C TYR A 26 -5.25 -1.29 -4.89
N CYS A 27 -6.17 -2.24 -4.71
CA CYS A 27 -5.87 -3.50 -4.02
C CYS A 27 -4.72 -4.25 -4.70
N ARG A 28 -4.71 -4.34 -6.04
CA ARG A 28 -3.63 -4.98 -6.79
C ARG A 28 -2.28 -4.27 -6.59
N ASP A 29 -2.29 -2.94 -6.52
CA ASP A 29 -1.07 -2.17 -6.27
C ASP A 29 -0.52 -2.39 -4.87
N ILE A 30 -1.39 -2.39 -3.85
CA ILE A 30 -1.00 -2.66 -2.46
C ILE A 30 -0.55 -4.10 -2.27
N GLU A 31 -1.17 -5.08 -2.95
CA GLU A 31 -0.65 -6.45 -2.99
C GLU A 31 0.75 -6.55 -3.58
N GLY A 32 1.05 -5.73 -4.60
CA GLY A 32 2.40 -5.62 -5.15
C GLY A 32 3.40 -5.15 -4.10
N PHE A 33 3.03 -4.13 -3.31
CA PHE A 33 3.84 -3.66 -2.19
C PHE A 33 3.98 -4.69 -1.08
N ARG A 34 2.89 -5.39 -0.71
CA ARG A 34 2.88 -6.50 0.26
C ARG A 34 3.93 -7.55 -0.11
N ARG A 35 3.93 -8.01 -1.37
CA ARG A 35 4.90 -9.00 -1.87
C ARG A 35 6.33 -8.48 -1.81
N PHE A 36 6.55 -7.22 -2.19
CA PHE A 36 7.87 -6.59 -2.07
C PHE A 36 8.37 -6.57 -0.61
N LEU A 37 7.50 -6.15 0.32
CA LEU A 37 7.86 -6.05 1.73
C LEU A 37 8.12 -7.44 2.34
N ALA A 38 7.27 -8.42 2.03
CA ALA A 38 7.40 -9.82 2.41
C ALA A 38 8.79 -10.38 2.03
N LEU A 39 9.20 -10.19 0.77
CA LEU A 39 10.52 -10.59 0.27
C LEU A 39 11.65 -9.88 1.01
N ARG A 40 11.52 -8.56 1.24
CA ARG A 40 12.54 -7.75 1.93
C ARG A 40 12.78 -8.21 3.37
N ILE A 41 11.73 -8.56 4.10
CA ILE A 41 11.79 -8.97 5.51
C ILE A 41 11.89 -10.49 5.71
N LYS A 42 11.93 -11.26 4.60
CA LYS A 42 11.97 -12.74 4.59
C LYS A 42 10.81 -13.38 5.38
N ARG A 43 9.59 -12.89 5.15
CA ARG A 43 8.35 -13.45 5.71
C ARG A 43 7.32 -13.68 4.62
N GLU A 44 6.34 -14.53 4.90
CA GLU A 44 5.24 -14.82 3.97
C GLU A 44 4.21 -13.69 3.88
N ASP A 45 3.83 -13.12 5.02
CA ASP A 45 2.96 -11.94 5.10
C ASP A 45 3.50 -10.92 6.11
N PRO A 46 3.63 -9.63 5.74
CA PRO A 46 4.02 -8.58 6.68
C PRO A 46 2.96 -8.38 7.77
N SER A 47 3.38 -8.25 9.02
CA SER A 47 2.51 -7.87 10.13
C SER A 47 2.26 -6.36 10.16
N VAL A 48 1.34 -5.90 11.02
CA VAL A 48 1.16 -4.45 11.28
C VAL A 48 2.44 -3.84 11.84
N GLU A 49 3.16 -4.58 12.68
CA GLU A 49 4.44 -4.14 13.24
C GLU A 49 5.53 -3.97 12.16
N ASP A 50 5.49 -4.78 11.10
CA ASP A 50 6.37 -4.60 9.95
C ASP A 50 5.98 -3.37 9.12
N LEU A 51 4.68 -3.02 9.06
CA LEU A 51 4.20 -1.80 8.40
C LEU A 51 4.61 -0.54 9.16
N ARG A 52 4.67 -0.58 10.50
CA ARG A 52 5.19 0.53 11.33
C ARG A 52 6.67 0.83 11.09
N LYS A 53 7.43 -0.17 10.59
CA LYS A 53 8.85 -0.03 10.24
C LYS A 53 9.07 0.43 8.80
N VAL A 54 8.00 0.63 8.02
CA VAL A 54 8.12 1.18 6.68
C VAL A 54 8.43 2.67 6.80
N ASP A 55 9.54 3.09 6.20
CA ASP A 55 9.93 4.49 6.09
C ASP A 55 9.99 4.92 4.61
N LEU A 56 10.31 6.20 4.37
CA LEU A 56 10.52 6.73 3.03
C LEU A 56 11.60 5.97 2.24
N ARG A 57 12.59 5.36 2.89
CA ARG A 57 13.63 4.59 2.20
C ARG A 57 13.06 3.30 1.62
N VAL A 58 12.21 2.60 2.38
CA VAL A 58 11.50 1.40 1.93
C VAL A 58 10.56 1.73 0.76
N LEU A 59 9.80 2.82 0.85
CA LEU A 59 8.91 3.26 -0.23
C LEU A 59 9.68 3.63 -1.50
N ARG A 60 10.79 4.37 -1.38
CA ARG A 60 11.67 4.69 -2.51
C ARG A 60 12.25 3.44 -3.16
N ALA A 61 12.70 2.47 -2.37
CA ALA A 61 13.21 1.21 -2.88
C ALA A 61 12.16 0.43 -3.70
N PHE A 62 10.91 0.41 -3.23
CA PHE A 62 9.79 -0.18 -3.97
C PHE A 62 9.55 0.53 -5.30
N LEU A 63 9.45 1.87 -5.29
CA LEU A 63 9.19 2.67 -6.48
C LEU A 63 10.33 2.60 -7.50
N ALA A 64 11.59 2.53 -7.05
CA ALA A 64 12.75 2.37 -7.91
C ALA A 64 12.71 1.05 -8.70
N GLY A 65 12.24 -0.04 -8.07
CA GLY A 65 12.03 -1.32 -8.74
C GLY A 65 10.93 -1.25 -9.81
N LEU A 66 9.86 -0.49 -9.54
CA LEU A 66 8.75 -0.31 -10.48
C LEU A 66 9.11 0.57 -11.69
N GLY A 67 9.97 1.57 -11.49
CA GLY A 67 10.39 2.52 -12.52
C GLY A 67 11.09 1.89 -13.72
N LYS A 68 11.66 0.69 -13.54
CA LYS A 68 12.37 -0.05 -14.60
C LYS A 68 11.43 -0.75 -15.58
N VAL A 69 10.18 -1.00 -15.20
CA VAL A 69 9.26 -1.85 -15.97
C VAL A 69 7.89 -1.22 -16.23
N ASN A 70 7.56 -0.11 -15.56
CA ASN A 70 6.25 0.54 -15.67
C ASN A 70 6.36 1.97 -16.21
N GLY A 71 5.36 2.38 -16.99
CA GLY A 71 5.21 3.77 -17.43
C GLY A 71 4.75 4.72 -16.31
N ARG A 72 4.91 6.02 -16.56
CA ARG A 72 4.64 7.12 -15.59
C ARG A 72 3.24 7.06 -14.98
N THR A 73 2.21 6.78 -15.79
CA THR A 73 0.81 6.68 -15.35
C THR A 73 0.61 5.55 -14.33
N THR A 74 1.21 4.38 -14.59
CA THR A 74 1.13 3.23 -13.68
C THR A 74 1.84 3.51 -12.36
N ILE A 75 3.00 4.18 -12.40
CA ILE A 75 3.73 4.58 -11.20
C ILE A 75 2.92 5.58 -10.38
N GLY A 76 2.33 6.61 -11.03
CA GLY A 76 1.47 7.58 -10.36
C GLY A 76 0.29 6.94 -9.64
N ARG A 77 -0.38 5.98 -10.29
CA ARG A 77 -1.48 5.21 -9.67
C ARG A 77 -1.02 4.39 -8.46
N LYS A 78 0.14 3.74 -8.55
CA LYS A 78 0.72 2.96 -7.43
C LYS A 78 1.08 3.85 -6.23
N ILE A 79 1.63 5.03 -6.49
CA ILE A 79 1.89 6.03 -5.44
C ILE A 79 0.58 6.47 -4.79
N ALA A 80 -0.44 6.82 -5.59
CA ALA A 80 -1.74 7.22 -5.06
C ALA A 80 -2.39 6.12 -4.20
N ALA A 81 -2.29 4.86 -4.63
CA ALA A 81 -2.76 3.71 -3.86
C ALA A 81 -2.02 3.59 -2.51
N LEU A 82 -0.68 3.65 -2.50
CA LEU A 82 0.12 3.59 -1.27
C LEU A 82 -0.25 4.69 -0.29
N ARG A 83 -0.33 5.94 -0.76
CA ARG A 83 -0.73 7.08 0.08
C ARG A 83 -2.13 6.89 0.65
N CYS A 84 -3.07 6.40 -0.15
CA CYS A 84 -4.42 6.12 0.32
C CYS A 84 -4.44 5.01 1.38
N PHE A 85 -3.62 3.98 1.22
CA PHE A 85 -3.53 2.87 2.15
C PHE A 85 -2.88 3.28 3.48
N PHE A 86 -1.75 3.98 3.47
CA PHE A 86 -1.08 4.41 4.70
C PHE A 86 -1.90 5.43 5.49
N ARG A 87 -2.53 6.41 4.82
CA ARG A 87 -3.50 7.30 5.51
C ARG A 87 -4.66 6.54 6.13
N TYR A 88 -5.17 5.50 5.46
CA TYR A 88 -6.19 4.62 6.03
C TYR A 88 -5.67 3.91 7.29
N LEU A 89 -4.45 3.36 7.27
CA LEU A 89 -3.87 2.70 8.44
C LEU A 89 -3.67 3.65 9.62
N VAL A 90 -3.28 4.90 9.37
CA VAL A 90 -3.17 5.94 10.40
C VAL A 90 -4.55 6.28 10.98
N ARG A 91 -5.56 6.44 10.11
CA ARG A 91 -6.94 6.71 10.54
C ARG A 91 -7.54 5.59 11.40
N GLU A 92 -7.15 4.34 11.13
CA GLU A 92 -7.56 3.17 11.91
C GLU A 92 -6.67 2.92 13.14
N GLU A 93 -5.80 3.88 13.50
CA GLU A 93 -4.88 3.81 14.65
C GLU A 93 -3.92 2.60 14.63
N LEU A 94 -3.70 2.02 13.43
CA LEU A 94 -2.76 0.92 13.24
C LEU A 94 -1.31 1.44 13.14
N LEU A 95 -1.14 2.64 12.58
CA LEU A 95 0.13 3.36 12.45
C LEU A 95 0.01 4.73 13.12
N GLU A 96 1.11 5.21 13.70
CA GLU A 96 1.16 6.54 14.34
C GLU A 96 1.34 7.68 13.32
N SER A 97 1.96 7.40 12.18
CA SER A 97 2.21 8.38 11.12
C SER A 97 2.24 7.73 9.74
N ASP A 98 1.96 8.53 8.70
CA ASP A 98 2.01 8.08 7.31
C ASP A 98 3.48 8.19 6.82
N PRO A 99 4.14 7.07 6.48
CA PRO A 99 5.52 7.10 6.00
C PRO A 99 5.68 7.67 4.58
N SER A 100 4.57 8.05 3.94
CA SER A 100 4.53 8.66 2.61
C SER A 100 4.32 10.17 2.62
N GLU A 101 4.20 10.79 3.80
CA GLU A 101 4.25 12.25 3.99
C GLU A 101 5.67 12.81 4.02
#